data_AF-A0A2W4IRZ1-F1
#
_entry.id   AF-A0A2W4IRZ1-F1
#
_cell.length_a   1.000
_cell.length_b   1.000
_cell.length_c   1.000
_cell.angle_alpha   90.00
_cell.angle_beta   90.00
_cell.angle_gamma   90.00
#
_symmetry.space_group_name_H-M   'P 1'
#
loop_
_entity.id
_entity.type
_entity.pdbx_description
1 polymer ?
#
loop_
_entity_poly.entity_id
_entity_poly.type
_entity_poly.pdbx_seq_one_letter_code
_entity_poly.pdbx_strand_id
1 'polypeptide(L)'
;AGLTDWAVDNLLAYLAEQRAATGHIPDDRTIVIERYRDELGDGRVVVLSPFGAQVNAPWALAISAALHRRKRLDAQVMHSDDGIVLRLPDVAESAVLRAQDIVLDPDLIDDVLRTEVSSSALFAARFRECAARALLLPRRDPRRRQPLWQQRQRAGQLLSVAADYDRFPVVLEAMRECLQDVYDVAGLRSVMRDIAARAIRVVEVQTQSPSPFARSLLFGYVGEFLYNSDAPLAERRAAALALDSALLAELLGSESLRELLDADVIADVEADLQHVSAERHAHSVEAVADLLRTLGDLTPEELAARGVAEEWITELERYGRAMRVTVAGQERVAAVEDAARLRDGLGVTIPAGVPAAFLEPVEDPVRDLLVRFARRRGPFTARQAAERFGLGVAVVERVLDKLAGAGVLVRGQLHPAPADYAVDYCDADVLRRIRRACLARMRAEVEPVDPHVLGAFLPAWHGIGGSSARSATADDLLGCVEQLAGAPVPASALESLVLPARLPGYTPALLDE
;
A
#
# COMPACT_ATOMS: atom_id res chain seq x y z
N ALA A 1 -11.14 43.24 -8.73
CA ALA A 1 -11.70 41.90 -8.49
C ALA A 1 -10.71 41.13 -7.63
N GLY A 2 -11.16 40.38 -6.63
CA GLY A 2 -10.36 39.96 -5.47
C GLY A 2 -9.40 38.76 -5.66
N LEU A 3 -9.10 38.35 -6.88
CA LEU A 3 -8.16 37.26 -7.18
C LEU A 3 -6.96 37.82 -7.95
N THR A 4 -5.78 37.30 -7.67
CA THR A 4 -4.56 37.58 -8.44
C THR A 4 -4.53 36.72 -9.71
N ASP A 5 -3.79 37.14 -10.73
CA ASP A 5 -3.68 36.39 -12.00
C ASP A 5 -3.22 34.94 -11.76
N TRP A 6 -2.22 34.75 -10.89
CA TRP A 6 -1.76 33.41 -10.47
C TRP A 6 -2.85 32.56 -9.81
N ALA A 7 -3.74 33.16 -9.01
CA ALA A 7 -4.83 32.41 -8.40
C ALA A 7 -5.88 31.99 -9.45
N VAL A 8 -6.13 32.84 -10.45
CA VAL A 8 -7.01 32.53 -11.57
C VAL A 8 -6.43 31.38 -12.41
N ASP A 9 -5.16 31.48 -12.80
CA ASP A 9 -4.50 30.48 -13.63
C ASP A 9 -4.46 29.11 -12.94
N ASN A 10 -4.09 29.06 -11.66
CA ASN A 10 -4.08 27.81 -10.88
C ASN A 10 -5.46 27.20 -10.75
N LEU A 11 -6.50 27.99 -10.46
CA LEU A 11 -7.86 27.49 -10.33
C LEU A 11 -8.37 26.91 -11.67
N LEU A 12 -8.15 27.63 -12.78
CA LEU A 12 -8.57 27.18 -14.10
C LEU A 12 -7.82 25.91 -14.53
N ALA A 13 -6.51 25.84 -14.27
CA ALA A 13 -5.72 24.64 -14.53
C ALA A 13 -6.23 23.44 -13.72
N TYR A 14 -6.44 23.62 -12.41
CA TYR A 14 -6.93 22.57 -11.52
C TYR A 14 -8.30 22.01 -11.96
N LEU A 15 -9.23 22.88 -12.34
CA LEU A 15 -10.54 22.48 -12.87
C LEU A 15 -10.43 21.81 -14.24
N ALA A 16 -9.54 22.28 -15.11
CA ALA A 16 -9.30 21.67 -16.41
C ALA A 16 -8.72 20.26 -16.29
N GLU A 17 -7.75 20.06 -15.38
CA GLU A 17 -7.18 18.75 -15.07
C GLU A 17 -8.23 17.80 -14.48
N GLN A 18 -9.07 18.28 -13.55
CA GLN A 18 -10.15 17.47 -12.99
C GLN A 18 -11.13 17.00 -14.07
N ARG A 19 -11.51 17.92 -14.97
CA ARG A 19 -12.39 17.63 -16.09
C ARG A 19 -11.74 16.70 -17.11
N ALA A 20 -10.44 16.82 -17.35
CA ALA A 20 -9.71 15.91 -18.23
C ALA A 20 -9.65 14.49 -17.64
N ALA A 21 -9.45 14.38 -16.32
CA ALA A 21 -9.36 13.10 -15.62
C ALA A 21 -10.71 12.37 -15.54
N THR A 22 -11.79 13.07 -15.18
CA THR A 22 -13.09 12.44 -14.88
C THR A 22 -14.22 12.76 -15.87
N GLY A 23 -13.97 13.65 -16.82
CA GLY A 23 -14.99 14.19 -17.74
C GLY A 23 -15.97 15.17 -17.09
N HIS A 24 -15.99 15.26 -15.75
CA HIS A 24 -16.97 16.01 -14.97
C HIS A 24 -16.27 16.80 -13.86
N ILE A 25 -16.91 17.86 -13.38
CA ILE A 25 -16.48 18.56 -12.18
C ILE A 25 -17.62 18.39 -11.17
N PRO A 26 -17.36 17.85 -9.97
CA PRO A 26 -18.37 17.74 -8.92
C PRO A 26 -18.93 19.12 -8.55
N ASP A 27 -20.24 19.19 -8.39
CA ASP A 27 -20.98 20.41 -8.02
C ASP A 27 -22.23 20.04 -7.19
N ASP A 28 -23.05 21.03 -6.85
CA ASP A 28 -24.28 20.85 -6.07
C ASP A 28 -25.33 19.95 -6.75
N ARG A 29 -25.14 19.63 -8.05
CA ARG A 29 -26.04 18.82 -8.86
C ARG A 29 -25.37 17.60 -9.47
N THR A 30 -24.08 17.40 -9.26
CA THR A 30 -23.29 16.31 -9.85
C THR A 30 -22.35 15.74 -8.82
N ILE A 31 -22.63 14.51 -8.40
CA ILE A 31 -21.75 13.70 -7.58
C ILE A 31 -20.95 12.78 -8.51
N VAL A 32 -19.64 12.72 -8.32
CA VAL A 32 -18.75 11.83 -9.10
C VAL A 32 -18.28 10.70 -8.20
N ILE A 33 -18.52 9.47 -8.63
CA ILE A 33 -17.99 8.25 -8.03
C ILE A 33 -16.82 7.80 -8.89
N GLU A 34 -15.62 8.14 -8.45
CA GLU A 34 -14.37 7.77 -9.10
C GLU A 34 -13.87 6.42 -8.59
N ARG A 35 -13.39 5.58 -9.50
CA ARG A 35 -12.84 4.27 -9.21
C ARG A 35 -11.46 4.15 -9.83
N TYR A 36 -10.49 3.73 -9.04
CA TYR A 36 -9.18 3.39 -9.54
C TYR A 36 -8.59 2.26 -8.71
N ARG A 37 -7.56 1.62 -9.24
CA ARG A 37 -6.74 0.67 -8.47
C ARG A 37 -5.49 1.42 -8.04
N ASP A 38 -5.13 1.29 -6.78
CA ASP A 38 -3.84 1.81 -6.36
C ASP A 38 -2.68 0.94 -6.86
N GLU A 39 -1.47 1.38 -6.55
CA GLU A 39 -0.25 0.70 -6.99
C GLU A 39 -0.08 -0.68 -6.34
N LEU A 40 -0.79 -1.03 -5.27
CA LEU A 40 -0.78 -2.41 -4.76
C LEU A 40 -1.81 -3.30 -5.45
N GLY A 41 -2.72 -2.72 -6.23
CA GLY A 41 -3.86 -3.40 -6.82
C GLY A 41 -5.13 -3.31 -5.97
N ASP A 42 -5.07 -2.70 -4.77
CA ASP A 42 -6.24 -2.51 -3.92
C ASP A 42 -7.23 -1.58 -4.64
N GLY A 43 -8.51 -1.98 -4.63
CA GLY A 43 -9.58 -1.18 -5.22
C GLY A 43 -9.89 0.04 -4.36
N ARG A 44 -9.91 1.22 -4.97
CA ARG A 44 -10.34 2.45 -4.31
C ARG A 44 -11.56 3.04 -4.99
N VAL A 45 -12.47 3.55 -4.17
CA VAL A 45 -13.67 4.26 -4.61
C VAL A 45 -13.75 5.58 -3.88
N VAL A 46 -13.81 6.67 -4.63
CA VAL A 46 -13.87 8.03 -4.10
C VAL A 46 -15.16 8.66 -4.53
N VAL A 47 -15.97 9.09 -3.57
CA VAL A 47 -17.22 9.83 -3.80
C VAL A 47 -16.91 11.31 -3.62
N LEU A 48 -16.82 12.04 -4.72
CA LEU A 48 -16.61 13.48 -4.72
C LEU A 48 -17.96 14.17 -4.51
N SER A 49 -18.11 14.83 -3.36
CA SER A 49 -19.38 15.33 -2.83
C SER A 49 -19.17 16.64 -2.06
N PRO A 50 -19.61 17.80 -2.61
CA PRO A 50 -19.35 19.11 -2.02
C PRO A 50 -20.35 19.50 -0.91
N PHE A 51 -21.02 18.54 -0.25
CA PHE A 51 -22.05 18.79 0.75
C PHE A 51 -21.52 18.95 2.19
N GLY A 52 -20.20 18.90 2.39
CA GLY A 52 -19.57 19.13 3.69
C GLY A 52 -19.55 17.90 4.60
N ALA A 53 -18.68 17.91 5.60
CA ALA A 53 -18.45 16.76 6.48
C ALA A 53 -19.68 16.39 7.30
N GLN A 54 -20.54 17.35 7.65
CA GLN A 54 -21.78 17.08 8.40
C GLN A 54 -22.76 16.19 7.63
N VAL A 55 -22.70 16.19 6.29
CA VAL A 55 -23.49 15.30 5.41
C VAL A 55 -22.67 14.07 5.01
N ASN A 56 -21.40 14.25 4.64
CA ASN A 56 -20.53 13.16 4.17
C ASN A 56 -20.19 12.16 5.29
N ALA A 57 -20.08 12.57 6.55
CA ALA A 57 -19.80 11.69 7.69
C ALA A 57 -20.92 10.67 7.97
N PRO A 58 -22.19 11.08 8.16
CA PRO A 58 -23.26 10.10 8.32
C PRO A 58 -23.45 9.28 7.05
N TRP A 59 -23.21 9.84 5.86
CA TRP A 59 -23.26 9.07 4.62
C TRP A 59 -22.21 7.95 4.60
N ALA A 60 -20.95 8.26 4.96
CA ALA A 60 -19.87 7.29 5.07
C ALA A 60 -20.21 6.15 6.05
N LEU A 61 -20.76 6.48 7.21
CA LEU A 61 -21.22 5.50 8.20
C LEU A 61 -22.29 4.57 7.61
N ALA A 62 -23.27 5.16 6.92
CA ALA A 62 -24.37 4.40 6.32
C ALA A 62 -23.91 3.52 5.15
N ILE A 63 -22.94 3.98 4.35
CA ILE A 63 -22.31 3.17 3.29
C ILE A 63 -21.57 1.98 3.91
N SER A 64 -20.74 2.21 4.93
CA SER A 64 -20.00 1.15 5.61
C SER A 64 -20.94 0.05 6.12
N ALA A 65 -22.02 0.44 6.79
CA ALA A 65 -23.04 -0.48 7.28
C ALA A 65 -23.76 -1.23 6.14
N ALA A 66 -24.08 -0.55 5.04
CA ALA A 66 -24.71 -1.18 3.89
C ALA A 66 -23.79 -2.20 3.22
N LEU A 67 -22.49 -1.91 3.09
CA LEU A 67 -21.50 -2.82 2.53
C LEU A 67 -21.29 -4.06 3.40
N HIS A 68 -21.18 -3.87 4.71
CA HIS A 68 -21.07 -4.97 5.66
C HIS A 68 -22.32 -5.89 5.61
N ARG A 69 -23.53 -5.31 5.64
CA ARG A 69 -24.78 -6.09 5.63
C ARG A 69 -25.07 -6.78 4.30
N ARG A 70 -24.89 -6.07 3.16
CA ARG A 70 -25.31 -6.57 1.83
C ARG A 70 -24.24 -7.42 1.16
N LYS A 71 -22.96 -7.08 1.36
CA LYS A 71 -21.84 -7.71 0.65
C LYS A 71 -20.85 -8.43 1.57
N ARG A 72 -21.01 -8.34 2.91
CA ARG A 72 -20.04 -8.85 3.89
C ARG A 72 -18.63 -8.34 3.62
N LEU A 73 -18.55 -7.08 3.16
CA LEU A 73 -17.30 -6.39 2.89
C LEU A 73 -17.01 -5.41 4.00
N ASP A 74 -15.90 -5.62 4.69
CA ASP A 74 -15.35 -4.69 5.67
C ASP A 74 -14.50 -3.64 4.94
N ALA A 75 -15.19 -2.69 4.30
CA ALA A 75 -14.53 -1.58 3.64
C ALA A 75 -14.03 -0.57 4.69
N GLN A 76 -12.80 -0.09 4.53
CA GLN A 76 -12.33 1.06 5.30
C GLN A 76 -12.92 2.31 4.65
N VAL A 77 -13.82 2.99 5.37
CA VAL A 77 -14.53 4.18 4.87
C VAL A 77 -14.12 5.40 5.67
N MET A 78 -13.74 6.47 4.98
CA MET A 78 -13.36 7.75 5.57
C MET A 78 -14.05 8.90 4.85
N HIS A 79 -14.22 10.03 5.52
CA HIS A 79 -14.98 11.17 5.02
C HIS A 79 -14.21 12.46 5.23
N SER A 80 -14.63 13.49 4.51
CA SER A 80 -14.12 14.85 4.59
C SER A 80 -15.23 15.82 4.17
N ASP A 81 -14.91 17.11 4.11
CA ASP A 81 -15.84 18.11 3.58
C ASP A 81 -16.17 17.91 2.10
N ASP A 82 -15.21 17.45 1.31
CA ASP A 82 -15.34 17.39 -0.16
C ASP A 82 -15.64 15.98 -0.70
N GLY A 83 -15.77 14.97 0.19
CA GLY A 83 -16.11 13.62 -0.23
C GLY A 83 -15.85 12.50 0.76
N ILE A 84 -15.98 11.28 0.24
CA ILE A 84 -15.85 10.01 0.97
C ILE A 84 -14.87 9.11 0.23
N VAL A 85 -13.95 8.48 0.95
CA VAL A 85 -12.97 7.53 0.42
C VAL A 85 -13.29 6.14 0.96
N LEU A 86 -13.37 5.16 0.07
CA LEU A 86 -13.51 3.75 0.39
C LEU A 86 -12.31 2.97 -0.11
N ARG A 87 -11.69 2.20 0.79
CA ARG A 87 -10.68 1.21 0.46
C ARG A 87 -11.25 -0.19 0.61
N LEU A 88 -11.07 -0.98 -0.45
CA LEU A 88 -11.51 -2.37 -0.52
C LEU A 88 -10.26 -3.26 -0.42
N PRO A 89 -10.19 -4.21 0.54
CA PRO A 89 -9.10 -5.18 0.58
C PRO A 89 -9.09 -6.04 -0.70
N ASP A 90 -7.91 -6.49 -1.15
CA ASP A 90 -7.64 -7.29 -2.36
C ASP A 90 -8.23 -8.72 -2.35
N VAL A 91 -9.47 -8.87 -1.86
CA VAL A 91 -10.21 -10.13 -1.89
C VAL A 91 -11.42 -9.97 -2.79
N ALA A 92 -11.22 -10.45 -4.01
CA ALA A 92 -12.17 -10.67 -5.09
C ALA A 92 -12.31 -9.55 -6.12
N GLU A 93 -11.87 -9.87 -7.33
CA GLU A 93 -12.35 -9.36 -8.63
C GLU A 93 -13.89 -9.26 -8.74
N SER A 94 -14.67 -9.83 -7.79
CA SER A 94 -16.13 -9.97 -7.87
C SER A 94 -16.94 -8.79 -7.29
N ALA A 95 -16.35 -7.88 -6.52
CA ALA A 95 -17.09 -6.78 -5.89
C ALA A 95 -16.77 -5.41 -6.52
N VAL A 96 -17.02 -5.25 -7.82
CA VAL A 96 -17.14 -3.90 -8.39
C VAL A 96 -18.30 -3.23 -7.67
N LEU A 97 -17.99 -2.34 -6.72
CA LEU A 97 -19.00 -1.45 -6.16
C LEU A 97 -19.63 -0.68 -7.33
N ARG A 98 -20.92 -0.37 -7.23
CA ARG A 98 -21.68 0.41 -8.20
C ARG A 98 -22.28 1.62 -7.48
N ALA A 99 -22.83 2.58 -8.21
CA ALA A 99 -23.50 3.71 -7.61
C ALA A 99 -24.59 3.28 -6.61
N GLN A 100 -25.31 2.19 -6.89
CA GLN A 100 -26.35 1.63 -6.02
C GLN A 100 -25.85 1.11 -4.65
N ASP A 101 -24.54 0.88 -4.51
CA ASP A 101 -23.93 0.49 -3.23
C ASP A 101 -23.60 1.70 -2.35
N ILE A 102 -23.58 2.89 -2.97
CA ILE A 102 -23.20 4.17 -2.34
C ILE A 102 -24.45 5.04 -2.12
N VAL A 103 -25.38 5.02 -3.08
CA VAL A 103 -26.68 5.69 -3.01
C VAL A 103 -27.63 4.84 -2.18
N LEU A 104 -28.10 5.40 -1.08
CA LEU A 104 -28.97 4.73 -0.12
C LEU A 104 -30.43 5.18 -0.29
N ASP A 105 -31.36 4.33 0.16
CA ASP A 105 -32.76 4.69 0.23
C ASP A 105 -32.96 5.78 1.30
N PRO A 106 -33.54 6.95 0.95
CA PRO A 106 -33.78 8.03 1.90
C PRO A 106 -34.58 7.62 3.14
N ASP A 107 -35.51 6.68 2.99
CA ASP A 107 -36.40 6.25 4.08
C ASP A 107 -35.67 5.35 5.10
N LEU A 108 -34.52 4.80 4.73
CA LEU A 108 -33.72 3.91 5.59
C LEU A 108 -32.61 4.64 6.35
N ILE A 109 -32.34 5.92 6.04
CA ILE A 109 -31.18 6.64 6.59
C ILE A 109 -31.26 6.74 8.11
N ASP A 110 -32.41 7.15 8.66
CA ASP A 110 -32.60 7.35 10.09
C ASP A 110 -32.36 6.06 10.89
N ASP A 111 -32.89 4.94 10.41
CA ASP A 111 -32.77 3.65 11.09
C ASP A 111 -31.35 3.10 11.04
N VAL A 112 -30.67 3.26 9.89
CA VAL A 112 -29.27 2.88 9.73
C VAL A 112 -28.40 3.71 10.67
N LEU A 113 -28.51 5.04 10.64
CA LEU A 113 -27.69 5.91 11.49
C LEU A 113 -27.95 5.68 12.98
N ARG A 114 -29.21 5.45 13.38
CA ARG A 114 -29.55 5.17 14.78
C ARG A 114 -28.90 3.89 15.29
N THR A 115 -28.77 2.88 14.44
CA THR A 115 -28.16 1.59 14.80
C THR A 115 -26.63 1.69 14.82
N GLU A 116 -26.06 2.41 13.85
CA GLU A 116 -24.61 2.38 13.59
C GLU A 116 -23.85 3.50 14.32
N VAL A 117 -24.51 4.59 14.75
CA VAL A 117 -23.82 5.71 15.40
C VAL A 117 -23.10 5.27 16.68
N SER A 118 -23.65 4.30 17.42
CA SER A 118 -23.09 3.83 18.70
C SER A 118 -21.74 3.14 18.57
N SER A 119 -21.43 2.55 17.41
CA SER A 119 -20.15 1.91 17.12
C SER A 119 -19.11 2.89 16.54
N SER A 120 -19.50 4.14 16.28
CA SER A 120 -18.62 5.14 15.66
C SER A 120 -17.62 5.78 16.64
N ALA A 121 -16.46 6.17 16.12
CA ALA A 121 -15.46 6.91 16.89
C ALA A 121 -15.99 8.28 17.38
N LEU A 122 -16.84 8.95 16.59
CA LEU A 122 -17.50 10.19 16.98
C LEU A 122 -18.36 10.00 18.24
N PHE A 123 -19.15 8.93 18.29
CA PHE A 123 -19.98 8.65 19.45
C PHE A 123 -19.15 8.39 20.70
N ALA A 124 -18.07 7.60 20.60
CA ALA A 124 -17.15 7.40 21.72
C ALA A 124 -16.55 8.74 22.22
N ALA A 125 -16.22 9.65 21.31
CA ALA A 125 -15.73 10.98 21.65
C ALA A 125 -16.80 11.83 22.36
N ARG A 126 -18.03 11.89 21.82
CA ARG A 126 -19.15 12.64 22.40
C ARG A 126 -19.62 12.06 23.71
N PHE A 127 -19.62 10.74 23.86
CA PHE A 127 -19.91 10.06 25.12
C PHE A 127 -18.91 10.47 26.21
N ARG A 128 -17.61 10.46 25.89
CA ARG A 128 -16.57 10.92 26.84
C ARG A 128 -16.78 12.36 27.27
N GLU A 129 -17.15 13.24 26.34
CA GLU A 129 -17.40 14.66 26.62
C GLU A 129 -18.66 14.85 27.47
N CYS A 130 -19.75 14.15 27.13
CA CYS A 130 -20.98 14.15 27.91
C CYS A 130 -20.77 13.59 29.32
N ALA A 131 -20.09 12.46 29.48
CA ALA A 131 -19.78 11.86 30.78
C ALA A 131 -18.90 12.79 31.64
N ALA A 132 -17.95 13.49 31.02
CA ALA A 132 -17.10 14.45 31.70
C ALA A 132 -17.87 15.71 32.14
N ARG A 133 -18.77 16.21 31.28
CA ARG A 133 -19.64 17.37 31.53
C ARG A 133 -20.70 17.06 32.59
N ALA A 134 -21.20 15.83 32.62
CA ALA A 134 -22.10 15.32 33.65
C ALA A 134 -21.40 14.93 34.97
N LEU A 135 -20.08 15.10 35.07
CA LEU A 135 -19.26 14.77 36.25
C LEU A 135 -19.32 13.29 36.68
N LEU A 136 -19.61 12.38 35.74
CA LEU A 136 -19.70 10.94 36.00
C LEU A 136 -18.34 10.23 35.93
N LEU A 137 -17.34 10.86 35.32
CA LEU A 137 -15.98 10.34 35.30
C LEU A 137 -15.30 10.64 36.64
N PRO A 138 -14.90 9.62 37.42
CA PRO A 138 -14.30 9.82 38.73
C PRO A 138 -13.00 10.63 38.60
N ARG A 139 -12.75 11.57 39.52
CA ARG A 139 -11.54 12.40 39.55
C ARG A 139 -10.73 12.14 40.82
N ARG A 140 -9.40 12.01 40.69
CA ARG A 140 -8.48 11.91 41.85
C ARG A 140 -8.35 13.24 42.58
N ASP A 141 -8.35 14.35 41.84
CA ASP A 141 -8.34 15.72 42.38
C ASP A 141 -9.40 16.56 41.64
N PRO A 142 -10.44 17.06 42.32
CA PRO A 142 -11.47 17.91 41.71
C PRO A 142 -10.93 19.21 41.12
N ARG A 143 -9.77 19.70 41.57
CA ARG A 143 -9.19 20.99 41.20
C ARG A 143 -8.31 20.93 39.95
N ARG A 144 -7.99 19.74 39.43
CA ARG A 144 -7.10 19.56 38.28
C ARG A 144 -7.83 18.87 37.13
N ARG A 145 -7.61 19.36 35.90
CA ARG A 145 -8.07 18.67 34.70
C ARG A 145 -7.35 17.32 34.58
N GLN A 146 -8.09 16.27 34.23
CA GLN A 146 -7.49 14.96 34.01
C GLN A 146 -6.74 14.93 32.67
N PRO A 147 -5.61 14.23 32.58
CA PRO A 147 -4.97 13.93 31.30
C PRO A 147 -5.94 13.23 30.34
N LEU A 148 -5.88 13.58 29.05
CA LEU A 148 -6.82 13.10 28.03
C LEU A 148 -6.83 11.57 27.91
N TRP A 149 -5.67 10.91 28.02
CA TRP A 149 -5.57 9.45 27.93
C TRP A 149 -6.32 8.74 29.07
N GLN A 150 -6.24 9.25 30.30
CA GLN A 150 -7.00 8.70 31.45
C GLN A 150 -8.50 8.91 31.27
N GLN A 151 -8.88 10.06 30.71
CA GLN A 151 -10.27 10.37 30.40
C GLN A 151 -10.82 9.42 29.34
N ARG A 152 -10.04 9.10 28.30
CA ARG A 152 -10.39 8.11 27.26
C ARG A 152 -10.58 6.72 27.87
N GLN A 153 -9.63 6.24 28.66
CA GLN A 153 -9.71 4.92 29.31
C GLN A 153 -10.96 4.78 30.19
N ARG A 154 -11.22 5.77 31.07
CA ARG A 154 -12.37 5.72 31.99
C ARG A 154 -13.71 5.85 31.29
N ALA A 155 -13.79 6.71 30.27
CA ALA A 155 -15.00 6.83 29.47
C ALA A 155 -15.29 5.55 28.67
N GLY A 156 -14.25 4.88 28.13
CA GLY A 156 -14.39 3.58 27.49
C GLY A 156 -14.94 2.51 28.43
N GLN A 157 -14.40 2.41 29.64
CA GLN A 157 -14.90 1.50 30.69
C GLN A 157 -16.35 1.81 31.11
N LEU A 158 -16.70 3.08 31.22
CA LEU A 158 -18.07 3.48 31.53
C LEU A 158 -19.00 3.13 30.37
N LEU A 159 -18.58 3.37 29.13
CA LEU A 159 -19.38 3.08 27.94
C LEU A 159 -19.63 1.58 27.79
N SER A 160 -18.64 0.72 28.05
CA SER A 160 -18.80 -0.73 27.96
C SER A 160 -19.86 -1.28 28.92
N VAL A 161 -20.12 -0.61 30.04
CA VAL A 161 -21.20 -0.96 30.98
C VAL A 161 -22.50 -0.25 30.60
N ALA A 162 -22.43 1.02 30.22
CA ALA A 162 -23.59 1.84 29.89
C ALA A 162 -24.30 1.38 28.60
N ALA A 163 -23.57 0.72 27.69
CA ALA A 163 -24.11 0.16 26.45
C ALA A 163 -25.22 -0.88 26.69
N ASP A 164 -25.22 -1.57 27.83
CA ASP A 164 -26.28 -2.53 28.20
C ASP A 164 -27.58 -1.84 28.68
N TYR A 165 -27.57 -0.50 28.82
CA TYR A 165 -28.68 0.27 29.35
C TYR A 165 -29.13 1.35 28.36
N ASP A 166 -30.07 1.01 27.48
CA ASP A 166 -30.63 1.91 26.44
C ASP A 166 -31.17 3.25 26.99
N ARG A 167 -31.51 3.31 28.28
CA ARG A 167 -32.04 4.50 28.95
C ARG A 167 -30.99 5.28 29.73
N PHE A 168 -29.71 4.95 29.61
CA PHE A 168 -28.65 5.68 30.30
C PHE A 168 -28.56 7.12 29.76
N PRO A 169 -28.76 8.17 30.58
CA PRO A 169 -28.92 9.54 30.10
C PRO A 169 -27.74 10.06 29.25
N VAL A 170 -26.52 9.63 29.57
CA VAL A 170 -25.32 10.06 28.83
C VAL A 170 -25.26 9.42 27.44
N VAL A 171 -25.72 8.16 27.31
CA VAL A 171 -25.81 7.50 25.99
C VAL A 171 -26.81 8.24 25.14
N LEU A 172 -28.01 8.53 25.68
CA LEU A 172 -29.05 9.27 24.97
C LEU A 172 -28.59 10.67 24.55
N GLU A 173 -27.93 11.41 25.43
CA GLU A 173 -27.41 12.74 25.11
C GLU A 173 -26.29 12.68 24.07
N ALA A 174 -25.38 11.71 24.17
CA ALA A 174 -24.33 11.53 23.17
C ALA A 174 -24.91 11.18 21.79
N MET A 175 -25.93 10.31 21.73
CA MET A 175 -26.63 10.01 20.48
C MET A 175 -27.33 11.25 19.91
N ARG A 176 -27.99 12.03 20.77
CA ARG A 176 -28.64 13.29 20.38
C ARG A 176 -27.62 14.29 19.81
N GLU A 177 -26.50 14.52 20.51
CA GLU A 177 -25.44 15.42 20.07
C GLU A 177 -24.85 14.96 18.72
N CYS A 178 -24.59 13.66 18.55
CA CYS A 178 -24.13 13.12 17.25
C CYS A 178 -25.14 13.37 16.12
N LEU A 179 -26.41 12.98 16.31
CA LEU A 179 -27.42 12.97 15.24
C LEU A 179 -28.05 14.33 14.96
N GLN A 180 -28.00 15.27 15.91
CA GLN A 180 -28.68 16.57 15.80
C GLN A 180 -27.72 17.77 15.76
N ASP A 181 -26.59 17.71 16.47
CA ASP A 181 -25.68 18.86 16.57
C ASP A 181 -24.46 18.74 15.65
N VAL A 182 -24.01 17.50 15.40
CA VAL A 182 -22.83 17.24 14.57
C VAL A 182 -23.22 16.84 13.15
N TYR A 183 -24.10 15.85 13.00
CA TYR A 183 -24.55 15.38 11.69
C TYR A 183 -25.74 16.19 11.18
N ASP A 184 -25.72 16.49 9.88
CA ASP A 184 -26.87 16.98 9.15
C ASP A 184 -27.62 15.81 8.49
N VAL A 185 -28.34 15.06 9.31
CA VAL A 185 -29.14 13.91 8.84
C VAL A 185 -30.25 14.35 7.90
N ALA A 186 -30.82 15.55 8.12
CA ALA A 186 -31.84 16.10 7.25
C ALA A 186 -31.28 16.47 5.87
N GLY A 187 -30.09 17.07 5.82
CA GLY A 187 -29.34 17.35 4.61
C GLY A 187 -29.02 16.08 3.84
N LEU A 188 -28.49 15.05 4.51
CA LEU A 188 -28.25 13.75 3.89
C LEU A 188 -29.53 13.13 3.30
N ARG A 189 -30.65 13.19 4.02
CA ARG A 189 -31.95 12.72 3.51
C ARG A 189 -32.43 13.54 2.30
N SER A 190 -32.14 14.85 2.27
CA SER A 190 -32.41 15.66 1.09
C SER A 190 -31.58 15.21 -0.10
N VAL A 191 -30.27 15.07 0.07
CA VAL A 191 -29.36 14.62 -1.00
C VAL A 191 -29.81 13.28 -1.57
N MET A 192 -30.12 12.29 -0.73
CA MET A 192 -30.60 10.98 -1.23
C MET A 192 -31.94 11.09 -1.97
N ARG A 193 -32.88 11.93 -1.50
CA ARG A 193 -34.15 12.17 -2.21
C ARG A 193 -33.92 12.87 -3.55
N ASP A 194 -33.03 13.84 -3.59
CA ASP A 194 -32.71 14.59 -4.81
C ASP A 194 -31.97 13.71 -5.83
N ILE A 195 -31.15 12.76 -5.38
CA ILE A 195 -30.58 11.71 -6.24
C ILE A 195 -31.70 10.80 -6.78
N ALA A 196 -32.61 10.32 -5.91
CA ALA A 196 -33.72 9.46 -6.32
C ALA A 196 -34.67 10.16 -7.33
N ALA A 197 -34.90 11.46 -7.14
CA ALA A 197 -35.67 12.31 -8.04
C ALA A 197 -34.91 12.74 -9.31
N ARG A 198 -33.63 12.35 -9.44
CA ARG A 198 -32.71 12.75 -10.53
C ARG A 198 -32.47 14.25 -10.63
N ALA A 199 -32.66 15.00 -9.55
CA ALA A 199 -32.28 16.40 -9.42
C ALA A 199 -30.76 16.54 -9.21
N ILE A 200 -30.16 15.59 -8.48
CA ILE A 200 -28.71 15.41 -8.38
C ILE A 200 -28.33 14.20 -9.25
N ARG A 201 -27.40 14.41 -10.18
CA ARG A 201 -26.84 13.37 -11.04
C ARG A 201 -25.69 12.68 -10.32
N VAL A 202 -25.63 11.36 -10.42
CA VAL A 202 -24.50 10.55 -9.96
C VAL A 202 -23.81 9.95 -11.18
N VAL A 203 -22.51 10.22 -11.34
CA VAL A 203 -21.70 9.73 -12.46
C VAL A 203 -20.64 8.77 -11.94
N GLU A 204 -20.51 7.60 -12.57
CA GLU A 204 -19.42 6.67 -12.28
C GLU A 204 -18.30 6.84 -13.31
N VAL A 205 -17.06 6.95 -12.84
CA VAL A 205 -15.89 7.09 -13.69
C VAL A 205 -14.80 6.14 -13.21
N GLN A 206 -14.13 5.47 -14.15
CA GLN A 206 -12.95 4.66 -13.87
C GLN A 206 -11.72 5.38 -14.40
N THR A 207 -10.78 5.68 -13.52
CA THR A 207 -9.51 6.35 -13.82
C THR A 207 -8.34 5.39 -13.62
N GLN A 208 -7.23 5.64 -14.30
CA GLN A 208 -6.00 4.84 -14.12
C GLN A 208 -5.24 5.26 -12.84
N SER A 209 -5.37 6.52 -12.46
CA SER A 209 -4.76 7.15 -11.29
C SER A 209 -5.77 8.16 -10.69
N PRO A 210 -5.64 8.55 -9.42
CA PRO A 210 -6.59 9.45 -8.79
C PRO A 210 -6.60 10.83 -9.46
N SER A 211 -7.81 11.33 -9.73
CA SER A 211 -8.04 12.69 -10.22
C SER A 211 -7.52 13.75 -9.25
N PRO A 212 -7.27 14.99 -9.70
CA PRO A 212 -6.81 16.09 -8.83
C PRO A 212 -7.66 16.27 -7.55
N PHE A 213 -8.98 16.09 -7.62
CA PHE A 213 -9.88 16.21 -6.47
C PHE A 213 -9.77 14.98 -5.56
N ALA A 214 -9.76 13.78 -6.14
CA ALA A 214 -9.56 12.55 -5.36
C ALA A 214 -8.20 12.57 -4.64
N ARG A 215 -7.15 13.07 -5.29
CA ARG A 215 -5.81 13.22 -4.71
C ARG A 215 -5.81 14.10 -3.46
N SER A 216 -6.52 15.23 -3.51
CA SER A 216 -6.66 16.13 -2.36
C SER A 216 -7.36 15.44 -1.17
N LEU A 217 -8.42 14.68 -1.44
CA LEU A 217 -9.13 13.89 -0.42
C LEU A 217 -8.25 12.80 0.21
N LEU A 218 -7.52 12.07 -0.63
CA LEU A 218 -6.60 11.01 -0.19
C LEU A 218 -5.43 11.55 0.62
N PHE A 219 -5.05 12.81 0.43
CA PHE A 219 -4.03 13.45 1.25
C PHE A 219 -4.52 13.69 2.68
N GLY A 220 -5.75 14.20 2.86
CA GLY A 220 -6.36 14.37 4.18
C GLY A 220 -6.45 13.05 4.97
N TYR A 221 -6.70 11.95 4.26
CA TYR A 221 -6.69 10.59 4.80
C TYR A 221 -5.33 10.19 5.41
N VAL A 222 -4.20 10.58 4.82
CA VAL A 222 -2.86 10.22 5.32
C VAL A 222 -2.61 10.83 6.70
N GLY A 223 -2.98 12.09 6.89
CA GLY A 223 -2.87 12.76 8.18
C GLY A 223 -3.73 12.09 9.24
N GLU A 224 -4.98 11.79 8.94
CA GLU A 224 -5.88 11.13 9.90
C GLU A 224 -5.40 9.71 10.25
N PHE A 225 -4.97 8.91 9.28
CA PHE A 225 -4.48 7.54 9.56
C PHE A 225 -3.20 7.52 10.41
N LEU A 226 -2.23 8.41 10.11
CA LEU A 226 -0.95 8.50 10.83
C LEU A 226 -1.09 9.00 12.27
N TYR A 227 -2.08 9.86 12.55
CA TYR A 227 -2.23 10.49 13.87
C TYR A 227 -3.39 9.92 14.72
N ASN A 228 -4.33 9.19 14.12
CA ASN A 228 -5.51 8.66 14.82
C ASN A 228 -5.31 7.24 15.36
N SER A 229 -4.25 6.53 14.94
CA SER A 229 -3.94 5.17 15.42
C SER A 229 -2.66 5.09 16.25
N ASP A 230 -2.79 4.61 17.49
CA ASP A 230 -1.67 4.09 18.32
C ASP A 230 -1.20 2.72 17.78
N ALA A 231 -1.08 2.57 16.46
CA ALA A 231 -0.62 1.34 15.80
C ALA A 231 0.92 1.21 15.92
N PRO A 232 1.47 0.01 16.18
CA PRO A 232 2.92 -0.25 16.18
C PRO A 232 3.60 0.21 14.88
N LEU A 233 4.90 0.55 14.95
CA LEU A 233 5.68 1.05 13.80
C LEU A 233 5.63 0.12 12.56
N ALA A 234 5.51 -1.19 12.77
CA ALA A 234 5.40 -2.18 11.69
C ALA A 234 4.06 -2.06 10.92
N GLU A 235 2.94 -1.89 11.63
CA GLU A 235 1.64 -1.63 11.01
C GLU A 235 1.62 -0.27 10.29
N ARG A 236 2.32 0.74 10.83
CA ARG A 236 2.50 2.04 10.16
C ARG A 236 3.29 1.93 8.86
N ARG A 237 4.38 1.14 8.82
CA ARG A 237 5.16 0.88 7.61
C ARG A 237 4.36 0.09 6.56
N ALA A 238 3.62 -0.93 6.99
CA ALA A 238 2.75 -1.70 6.09
C ALA A 238 1.62 -0.83 5.51
N ALA A 239 1.09 0.13 6.29
CA ALA A 239 0.14 1.12 5.80
C ALA A 239 0.79 2.13 4.85
N ALA A 240 2.02 2.57 5.11
CA ALA A 240 2.76 3.48 4.24
C ALA A 240 3.08 2.87 2.87
N LEU A 241 3.40 1.57 2.82
CA LEU A 241 3.57 0.80 1.59
C LEU A 241 2.26 0.62 0.80
N ALA A 242 1.11 0.74 1.46
CA ALA A 242 -0.21 0.75 0.84
C ALA A 242 -0.69 2.13 0.39
N LEU A 243 0.12 3.17 0.58
CA LEU A 243 -0.16 4.51 0.09
C LEU A 243 0.33 4.68 -1.36
N ASP A 244 -0.29 5.65 -2.04
CA ASP A 244 0.03 6.00 -3.42
C ASP A 244 1.39 6.72 -3.47
N SER A 245 2.37 6.12 -4.15
CA SER A 245 3.75 6.61 -4.17
C SER A 245 3.95 7.87 -5.00
N ALA A 246 3.05 8.18 -5.95
CA ALA A 246 3.06 9.46 -6.65
C ALA A 246 2.70 10.61 -5.70
N LEU A 247 1.75 10.35 -4.79
CA LEU A 247 1.35 11.27 -3.72
C LEU A 247 2.48 11.45 -2.68
N LEU A 248 3.14 10.37 -2.28
CA LEU A 248 4.27 10.43 -1.35
C LEU A 248 5.51 11.10 -1.95
N ALA A 249 5.82 10.86 -3.23
CA ALA A 249 6.99 11.46 -3.91
C ALA A 249 6.87 12.98 -4.07
N GLU A 250 5.65 13.50 -4.25
CA GLU A 250 5.36 14.93 -4.36
C GLU A 250 5.56 15.67 -3.01
N LEU A 251 5.52 14.93 -1.89
CA LEU A 251 5.47 15.48 -0.52
C LEU A 251 6.70 15.17 0.35
N LEU A 252 7.29 13.99 0.19
CA LEU A 252 8.42 13.50 1.01
C LEU A 252 9.76 13.53 0.26
N GLY A 253 9.73 13.90 -1.03
CA GLY A 253 10.87 13.68 -1.92
C GLY A 253 11.04 12.19 -2.24
N SER A 254 11.74 11.92 -3.34
CA SER A 254 12.01 10.57 -3.87
C SER A 254 12.82 9.65 -2.94
N GLU A 255 13.24 10.13 -1.76
CA GLU A 255 14.13 9.43 -0.83
C GLU A 255 13.44 8.34 0.01
N SER A 256 12.10 8.36 0.14
CA SER A 256 11.37 7.46 1.07
C SER A 256 11.03 6.06 0.53
N LEU A 257 11.01 5.85 -0.79
CA LEU A 257 10.63 4.56 -1.39
C LEU A 257 11.67 3.47 -1.15
N ARG A 258 12.95 3.85 -1.17
CA ARG A 258 14.09 2.96 -1.00
C ARG A 258 14.08 2.24 0.35
N GLU A 259 13.67 2.93 1.41
CA GLU A 259 13.65 2.37 2.77
C GLU A 259 12.53 1.33 2.99
N LEU A 260 11.56 1.30 2.09
CA LEU A 260 10.39 0.42 2.19
C LEU A 260 10.52 -0.86 1.34
N LEU A 261 11.48 -0.90 0.42
CA LEU A 261 11.72 -2.06 -0.45
C LEU A 261 12.82 -2.95 0.14
N ASP A 262 12.51 -4.24 0.26
CA ASP A 262 13.46 -5.20 0.79
C ASP A 262 14.35 -5.81 -0.31
N ALA A 263 15.66 -5.86 -0.06
CA ALA A 263 16.65 -6.34 -1.03
C ALA A 263 16.48 -7.82 -1.36
N ASP A 264 16.17 -8.65 -0.38
CA ASP A 264 16.02 -10.09 -0.58
C ASP A 264 14.74 -10.37 -1.36
N VAL A 265 13.65 -9.64 -1.07
CA VAL A 265 12.40 -9.77 -1.84
C VAL A 265 12.58 -9.36 -3.30
N ILE A 266 13.35 -8.29 -3.57
CA ILE A 266 13.67 -7.91 -4.95
C ILE A 266 14.43 -9.03 -5.64
N ALA A 267 15.45 -9.60 -4.98
CA ALA A 267 16.26 -10.69 -5.53
C ALA A 267 15.41 -11.93 -5.82
N ASP A 268 14.50 -12.32 -4.91
CA ASP A 268 13.61 -13.46 -5.08
C ASP A 268 12.65 -13.27 -6.28
N VAL A 269 12.00 -12.09 -6.35
CA VAL A 269 11.09 -11.78 -7.46
C VAL A 269 11.83 -11.71 -8.79
N GLU A 270 13.05 -11.16 -8.81
CA GLU A 270 13.89 -11.15 -10.00
C GLU A 270 14.31 -12.56 -10.41
N ALA A 271 14.74 -13.41 -9.48
CA ALA A 271 15.12 -14.80 -9.76
C ALA A 271 13.96 -15.59 -10.37
N ASP A 272 12.74 -15.38 -9.87
CA ASP A 272 11.51 -15.94 -10.41
C ASP A 272 11.21 -15.45 -11.83
N LEU A 273 11.29 -14.13 -12.06
CA LEU A 273 11.05 -13.52 -13.36
C LEU A 273 12.09 -13.91 -14.41
N GLN A 274 13.33 -14.16 -13.95
CA GLN A 274 14.44 -14.63 -14.77
C GLN A 274 14.46 -16.15 -14.96
N HIS A 275 13.58 -16.92 -14.30
CA HIS A 275 13.54 -18.39 -14.35
C HIS A 275 14.85 -19.05 -13.88
N VAL A 276 15.55 -18.44 -12.92
CA VAL A 276 16.81 -18.96 -12.36
C VAL A 276 16.55 -19.85 -11.14
N SER A 277 15.39 -19.73 -10.49
CA SER A 277 14.99 -20.62 -9.40
C SER A 277 14.86 -22.06 -9.90
N ALA A 278 15.28 -23.03 -9.06
CA ALA A 278 15.35 -24.45 -9.44
C ALA A 278 13.99 -25.01 -9.90
N GLU A 279 12.88 -24.50 -9.35
CA GLU A 279 11.51 -24.88 -9.73
C GLU A 279 11.11 -24.38 -11.13
N ARG A 280 11.83 -23.40 -11.68
CA ARG A 280 11.52 -22.72 -12.95
C ARG A 280 12.51 -23.06 -14.06
N HIS A 281 13.48 -23.93 -13.80
CA HIS A 281 14.45 -24.40 -14.78
C HIS A 281 13.76 -25.03 -15.99
N ALA A 282 14.36 -24.85 -17.17
CA ALA A 282 13.85 -25.47 -18.37
C ALA A 282 14.13 -26.98 -18.32
N HIS A 283 13.10 -27.79 -18.58
CA HIS A 283 13.20 -29.26 -18.55
C HIS A 283 12.99 -29.90 -19.94
N SER A 284 12.78 -29.10 -20.98
CA SER A 284 12.55 -29.59 -22.34
C SER A 284 12.95 -28.54 -23.37
N VAL A 285 13.16 -28.98 -24.61
CA VAL A 285 13.43 -28.13 -25.78
C VAL A 285 12.35 -27.05 -25.95
N GLU A 286 11.08 -27.40 -25.75
CA GLU A 286 9.97 -26.44 -25.83
C GLU A 286 10.04 -25.38 -24.72
N ALA A 287 10.43 -25.78 -23.51
CA ALA A 287 10.64 -24.83 -22.41
C ALA A 287 11.77 -23.84 -22.74
N VAL A 288 12.83 -24.27 -23.42
CA VAL A 288 13.92 -23.38 -23.89
C VAL A 288 13.40 -22.38 -24.94
N ALA A 289 12.59 -22.84 -25.90
CA ALA A 289 11.99 -21.95 -26.90
C ALA A 289 11.09 -20.88 -26.25
N ASP A 290 10.24 -21.28 -25.29
CA ASP A 290 9.42 -20.34 -24.53
C ASP A 290 10.24 -19.36 -23.69
N LEU A 291 11.35 -19.84 -23.14
CA LEU A 291 12.27 -19.02 -22.35
C LEU A 291 12.94 -17.95 -23.21
N LEU A 292 13.45 -18.30 -24.40
CA LEU A 292 14.01 -17.33 -25.36
C LEU A 292 12.95 -16.34 -25.85
N ARG A 293 11.72 -16.80 -26.11
CA ARG A 293 10.59 -15.93 -26.47
C ARG A 293 10.22 -14.95 -25.36
N THR A 294 10.38 -15.36 -24.10
CA THR A 294 9.92 -14.61 -22.92
C THR A 294 10.98 -13.65 -22.37
N LEU A 295 12.25 -14.07 -22.35
CA LEU A 295 13.39 -13.33 -21.80
C LEU A 295 14.16 -12.56 -22.89
N GLY A 296 14.11 -13.02 -24.15
CA GLY A 296 14.91 -12.48 -25.24
C GLY A 296 16.24 -13.23 -25.41
N ASP A 297 17.24 -12.50 -25.89
CA ASP A 297 18.58 -13.03 -26.12
C ASP A 297 19.29 -13.35 -24.80
N LEU A 298 19.96 -14.49 -24.73
CA LEU A 298 20.68 -14.96 -23.54
C LEU A 298 22.08 -15.46 -23.91
N THR A 299 23.06 -15.26 -23.03
CA THR A 299 24.38 -15.87 -23.20
C THR A 299 24.33 -17.38 -22.89
N PRO A 300 25.30 -18.17 -23.38
CA PRO A 300 25.41 -19.58 -23.00
C PRO A 300 25.48 -19.81 -21.49
N GLU A 301 26.17 -18.94 -20.74
CA GLU A 301 26.24 -19.02 -19.28
C GLU A 301 24.89 -18.75 -18.62
N GLU A 302 24.14 -17.77 -19.16
CA GLU A 302 22.78 -17.47 -18.69
C GLU A 302 21.83 -18.65 -18.94
N LEU A 303 21.92 -19.31 -20.09
CA LEU A 303 21.13 -20.49 -20.40
C LEU A 303 21.48 -21.64 -19.44
N ALA A 304 22.78 -21.89 -19.21
CA ALA A 304 23.23 -22.92 -18.27
C ALA A 304 22.72 -22.67 -16.84
N ALA A 305 22.69 -21.40 -16.38
CA ALA A 305 22.15 -21.03 -15.08
C ALA A 305 20.64 -21.33 -14.91
N ARG A 306 19.92 -21.58 -16.02
CA ARG A 306 18.50 -21.92 -16.05
C ARG A 306 18.25 -23.41 -16.36
N GLY A 307 19.29 -24.23 -16.23
CA GLY A 307 19.23 -25.68 -16.46
C GLY A 307 19.17 -26.10 -17.93
N VAL A 308 19.47 -25.19 -18.86
CA VAL A 308 19.41 -25.47 -20.30
C VAL A 308 20.64 -26.28 -20.73
N ALA A 309 20.41 -27.44 -21.36
CA ALA A 309 21.46 -28.22 -21.99
C ALA A 309 21.80 -27.70 -23.38
N GLU A 310 23.09 -27.70 -23.75
CA GLU A 310 23.60 -27.28 -25.07
C GLU A 310 22.97 -28.06 -26.23
N GLU A 311 22.61 -29.32 -25.99
CA GLU A 311 21.94 -30.21 -26.96
C GLU A 311 20.57 -29.65 -27.39
N TRP A 312 19.81 -29.06 -26.46
CA TRP A 312 18.52 -28.46 -26.75
C TRP A 312 18.66 -27.16 -27.57
N ILE A 313 19.71 -26.39 -27.32
CA ILE A 313 20.04 -25.19 -28.10
C ILE A 313 20.35 -25.61 -29.54
N THR A 314 21.22 -26.60 -29.71
CA THR A 314 21.61 -27.14 -31.03
C THR A 314 20.40 -27.69 -31.78
N GLU A 315 19.46 -28.34 -31.08
CA GLU A 315 18.22 -28.84 -31.68
C GLU A 315 17.32 -27.69 -32.18
N LEU A 316 17.13 -26.63 -31.38
CA LEU A 316 16.36 -25.45 -31.79
C LEU A 316 16.98 -24.72 -33.00
N GLU A 317 18.31 -24.63 -33.05
CA GLU A 317 19.02 -24.07 -34.21
C GLU A 317 18.81 -24.91 -35.46
N ARG A 318 18.90 -26.25 -35.33
CA ARG A 318 18.70 -27.17 -36.45
C ARG A 318 17.30 -27.07 -37.05
N TYR A 319 16.27 -26.84 -36.23
CA TYR A 319 14.90 -26.64 -36.68
C TYR A 319 14.57 -25.18 -37.04
N GLY A 320 15.54 -24.26 -36.98
CA GLY A 320 15.35 -22.86 -37.34
C GLY A 320 14.44 -22.10 -36.39
N ARG A 321 14.43 -22.46 -35.10
CA ARG A 321 13.67 -21.81 -34.02
C ARG A 321 14.53 -20.93 -33.11
N ALA A 322 15.84 -21.17 -33.07
CA ALA A 322 16.81 -20.32 -32.40
C ALA A 322 17.97 -19.94 -33.33
N MET A 323 18.67 -18.86 -33.01
CA MET A 323 19.85 -18.40 -33.75
C MET A 323 20.91 -17.86 -32.80
N ARG A 324 22.19 -18.05 -33.15
CA ARG A 324 23.31 -17.36 -32.50
C ARG A 324 23.58 -16.02 -33.17
N VAL A 325 23.73 -15.02 -32.34
CA VAL A 325 23.97 -13.63 -32.74
C VAL A 325 25.01 -13.00 -31.83
N THR A 326 25.70 -11.97 -32.32
CA THR A 326 26.61 -11.19 -31.50
C THR A 326 25.94 -9.90 -31.07
N VAL A 327 25.71 -9.74 -29.76
CA VAL A 327 25.14 -8.52 -29.17
C VAL A 327 26.14 -7.95 -28.18
N ALA A 328 26.44 -6.66 -28.28
CA ALA A 328 27.42 -5.98 -27.42
C ALA A 328 28.79 -6.69 -27.34
N GLY A 329 29.22 -7.36 -28.43
CA GLY A 329 30.48 -8.10 -28.50
C GLY A 329 30.47 -9.49 -27.85
N GLN A 330 29.31 -9.98 -27.39
CA GLN A 330 29.15 -11.32 -26.82
C GLN A 330 28.27 -12.20 -27.70
N GLU A 331 28.61 -13.48 -27.79
CA GLU A 331 27.75 -14.47 -28.44
C GLU A 331 26.53 -14.76 -27.57
N ARG A 332 25.34 -14.70 -28.16
CA ARG A 332 24.06 -14.95 -27.51
C ARG A 332 23.15 -15.78 -28.39
N VAL A 333 22.27 -16.53 -27.75
CA VAL A 333 21.21 -17.29 -28.41
C VAL A 333 19.91 -16.49 -28.29
N ALA A 334 19.20 -16.32 -29.40
CA ALA A 334 17.91 -15.65 -29.45
C ALA A 334 16.90 -16.49 -30.23
N ALA A 335 15.62 -16.26 -29.97
CA ALA A 335 14.54 -16.81 -30.79
C ALA A 335 14.59 -16.20 -32.19
N VAL A 336 14.26 -16.98 -33.22
CA VAL A 336 14.31 -16.50 -34.62
C VAL A 336 13.29 -15.38 -34.88
N GLU A 337 12.19 -15.37 -34.12
CA GLU A 337 11.16 -14.33 -34.13
C GLU A 337 11.68 -12.94 -33.71
N ASP A 338 12.83 -12.87 -33.04
CA ASP A 338 13.44 -11.61 -32.62
C ASP A 338 14.47 -11.07 -33.62
N ALA A 339 14.67 -11.74 -34.76
CA ALA A 339 15.66 -11.36 -35.76
C ALA A 339 15.50 -9.91 -36.25
N ALA A 340 14.29 -9.50 -36.64
CA ALA A 340 14.04 -8.12 -37.05
C ALA A 340 14.31 -7.11 -35.92
N ARG A 341 13.88 -7.39 -34.67
CA ARG A 341 14.13 -6.49 -33.53
C ARG A 341 15.62 -6.29 -33.27
N LEU A 342 16.40 -7.36 -33.28
CA LEU A 342 17.84 -7.31 -33.02
C LEU A 342 18.59 -6.62 -34.16
N ARG A 343 18.21 -6.89 -35.41
CA ARG A 343 18.78 -6.21 -36.59
C ARG A 343 18.47 -4.71 -36.57
N ASP A 344 17.21 -4.34 -36.44
CA ASP A 344 16.75 -2.96 -36.59
C ASP A 344 17.08 -2.11 -35.35
N GLY A 345 17.05 -2.71 -34.17
CA GLY A 345 17.33 -2.02 -32.90
C GLY A 345 18.81 -1.91 -32.57
N LEU A 346 19.59 -2.96 -32.85
CA LEU A 346 20.99 -3.08 -32.38
C LEU A 346 22.01 -3.17 -33.53
N GLY A 347 21.56 -3.26 -34.79
CA GLY A 347 22.46 -3.43 -35.94
C GLY A 347 23.10 -4.82 -36.01
N VAL A 348 22.47 -5.83 -35.40
CA VAL A 348 22.99 -7.20 -35.34
C VAL A 348 22.92 -7.87 -36.71
N THR A 349 24.01 -8.53 -37.10
CA THR A 349 24.05 -9.36 -38.32
C THR A 349 23.28 -10.66 -38.08
N ILE A 350 22.23 -10.89 -38.88
CA ILE A 350 21.41 -12.10 -38.79
C ILE A 350 22.02 -13.23 -39.63
N PRO A 351 22.15 -14.46 -39.09
CA PRO A 351 22.64 -15.62 -39.84
C PRO A 351 21.79 -15.95 -41.07
N ALA A 352 22.44 -16.55 -42.08
CA ALA A 352 21.73 -17.10 -43.23
C ALA A 352 20.84 -18.28 -42.82
N GLY A 353 19.59 -18.32 -43.33
CA GLY A 353 18.62 -19.38 -43.01
C GLY A 353 17.39 -18.93 -42.25
N VAL A 354 17.37 -17.70 -41.73
CA VAL A 354 16.17 -17.11 -41.10
C VAL A 354 15.10 -16.80 -42.17
N PRO A 355 13.86 -17.32 -42.03
CA PRO A 355 12.77 -17.02 -42.96
C PRO A 355 12.47 -15.52 -43.10
N ALA A 356 12.17 -15.09 -44.32
CA ALA A 356 11.91 -13.67 -44.64
C ALA A 356 10.77 -13.04 -43.81
N ALA A 357 9.78 -13.85 -43.39
CA ALA A 357 8.69 -13.40 -42.53
C ALA A 357 9.17 -12.86 -41.16
N PHE A 358 10.30 -13.35 -40.63
CA PHE A 358 10.87 -12.88 -39.37
C PHE A 358 11.86 -11.71 -39.54
N LEU A 359 12.03 -11.24 -40.78
CA LEU A 359 12.90 -10.11 -41.13
C LEU A 359 12.10 -8.84 -41.48
N GLU A 360 10.77 -8.88 -41.37
CA GLU A 360 9.90 -7.73 -41.58
C GLU A 360 10.22 -6.62 -40.56
N PRO A 361 10.33 -5.35 -40.98
CA PRO A 361 10.70 -4.25 -40.09
C PRO A 361 9.76 -4.09 -38.90
N VAL A 362 10.33 -3.84 -37.73
CA VAL A 362 9.58 -3.52 -36.50
C VAL A 362 9.54 -2.01 -36.29
N GLU A 363 8.42 -1.48 -35.83
CA GLU A 363 8.18 -0.03 -35.72
C GLU A 363 9.11 0.66 -34.70
N ASP A 364 9.24 0.12 -33.49
CA ASP A 364 10.09 0.68 -32.43
C ASP A 364 10.91 -0.43 -31.71
N PRO A 365 11.96 -0.95 -32.37
CA PRO A 365 12.67 -2.15 -31.91
C PRO A 365 13.44 -1.92 -30.60
N VAL A 366 14.00 -0.72 -30.39
CA VAL A 366 14.72 -0.39 -29.16
C VAL A 366 13.76 -0.32 -27.98
N ARG A 367 12.59 0.30 -28.17
CA ARG A 367 11.54 0.33 -27.14
C ARG A 367 11.09 -1.09 -26.78
N ASP A 368 10.84 -1.94 -27.76
CA ASP A 368 10.43 -3.33 -27.53
C ASP A 368 11.46 -4.11 -26.70
N LEU A 369 12.74 -3.97 -27.02
CA LEU A 369 13.84 -4.61 -26.28
C LEU A 369 13.91 -4.11 -24.83
N LEU A 370 13.79 -2.80 -24.61
CA LEU A 370 13.83 -2.20 -23.28
C LEU A 370 12.60 -2.56 -22.43
N VAL A 371 11.41 -2.59 -23.02
CA VAL A 371 10.19 -3.04 -22.33
C VAL A 371 10.31 -4.51 -21.95
N ARG A 372 10.82 -5.36 -22.84
CA ARG A 372 11.05 -6.77 -22.52
C ARG A 372 12.09 -6.93 -21.40
N PHE A 373 13.18 -6.18 -21.46
CA PHE A 373 14.22 -6.15 -20.42
C PHE A 373 13.64 -5.76 -19.05
N ALA A 374 12.79 -4.72 -19.00
CA ALA A 374 12.19 -4.23 -17.77
C ALA A 374 11.19 -5.22 -17.14
N ARG A 375 10.38 -5.91 -17.96
CA ARG A 375 9.36 -6.87 -17.50
C ARG A 375 9.91 -8.12 -16.82
N ARG A 376 11.22 -8.34 -16.88
CA ARG A 376 11.87 -9.57 -16.41
C ARG A 376 12.87 -9.32 -15.29
N ARG A 377 12.97 -8.09 -14.77
CA ARG A 377 14.00 -7.73 -13.79
C ARG A 377 13.43 -6.83 -12.70
N GLY A 378 14.07 -6.81 -11.54
CA GLY A 378 13.87 -5.76 -10.55
C GLY A 378 14.35 -4.39 -11.06
N PRO A 379 14.45 -3.40 -10.16
CA PRO A 379 14.96 -2.07 -10.49
C PRO A 379 16.33 -2.10 -11.17
N PHE A 380 16.49 -1.29 -12.21
CA PHE A 380 17.73 -1.22 -12.98
C PHE A 380 18.04 0.21 -13.43
N THR A 381 19.31 0.50 -13.68
CA THR A 381 19.78 1.79 -14.19
C THR A 381 19.81 1.83 -15.72
N ALA A 382 19.72 3.02 -16.31
CA ALA A 382 19.90 3.20 -17.75
C ALA A 382 21.26 2.65 -18.25
N ARG A 383 22.30 2.70 -17.40
CA ARG A 383 23.63 2.15 -17.70
C ARG A 383 23.60 0.63 -17.86
N GLN A 384 22.94 -0.10 -16.95
CA GLN A 384 22.83 -1.56 -17.05
C GLN A 384 22.11 -2.00 -18.33
N ALA A 385 21.02 -1.31 -18.70
CA ALA A 385 20.30 -1.60 -19.95
C ALA A 385 21.15 -1.26 -21.19
N ALA A 386 21.88 -0.14 -21.16
CA ALA A 386 22.79 0.25 -22.23
C ALA A 386 23.93 -0.77 -22.42
N GLU A 387 24.54 -1.23 -21.33
CA GLU A 387 25.57 -2.28 -21.35
C GLU A 387 25.02 -3.62 -21.86
N ARG A 388 23.80 -4.01 -21.47
CA ARG A 388 23.17 -5.25 -21.97
C ARG A 388 23.08 -5.27 -23.49
N PHE A 389 22.67 -4.16 -24.09
CA PHE A 389 22.37 -4.09 -25.52
C PHE A 389 23.48 -3.44 -26.38
N GLY A 390 24.55 -2.93 -25.76
CA GLY A 390 25.62 -2.23 -26.46
C GLY A 390 25.19 -0.86 -27.02
N LEU A 391 24.20 -0.22 -26.39
CA LEU A 391 23.66 1.07 -26.80
C LEU A 391 24.30 2.22 -26.01
N GLY A 392 24.20 3.44 -26.55
CA GLY A 392 24.61 4.63 -25.80
C GLY A 392 23.63 4.95 -24.66
N VAL A 393 24.16 5.19 -23.45
CA VAL A 393 23.36 5.45 -22.23
C VAL A 393 22.31 6.56 -22.46
N ALA A 394 22.69 7.67 -23.11
CA ALA A 394 21.78 8.79 -23.37
C ALA A 394 20.62 8.44 -24.33
N VAL A 395 20.80 7.45 -25.22
CA VAL A 395 19.73 6.97 -26.12
C VAL A 395 18.74 6.13 -25.31
N VAL A 396 19.27 5.22 -24.50
CA VAL A 396 18.46 4.35 -23.63
C VAL A 396 17.67 5.19 -22.63
N GLU A 397 18.32 6.12 -21.93
CA GLU A 397 17.69 7.01 -20.95
C GLU A 397 16.52 7.79 -21.55
N ARG A 398 16.67 8.35 -22.75
CA ARG A 398 15.57 9.04 -23.45
C ARG A 398 14.36 8.15 -23.73
N VAL A 399 14.59 6.88 -24.07
CA VAL A 399 13.50 5.92 -24.31
C VAL A 399 12.85 5.50 -22.99
N LEU A 400 13.65 5.25 -21.96
CA LEU A 400 13.16 4.93 -20.62
C LEU A 400 12.34 6.08 -20.01
N ASP A 401 12.78 7.32 -20.16
CA ASP A 401 12.03 8.51 -19.71
C ASP A 401 10.69 8.66 -20.44
N LYS A 402 10.65 8.39 -21.76
CA LYS A 402 9.39 8.36 -22.52
C LYS A 402 8.46 7.25 -22.02
N LEU A 403 8.99 6.07 -21.74
CA LEU A 403 8.23 4.96 -21.19
C LEU A 403 7.72 5.24 -19.77
N ALA A 404 8.51 5.97 -18.97
CA ALA A 404 8.11 6.43 -17.65
C ALA A 404 7.00 7.48 -17.74
N GLY A 405 7.12 8.45 -18.65
CA GLY A 405 6.06 9.43 -18.91
C GLY A 405 4.76 8.81 -19.45
N ALA A 406 4.84 7.65 -20.08
CA ALA A 406 3.69 6.86 -20.53
C ALA A 406 3.15 5.88 -19.46
N GLY A 407 3.73 5.85 -18.26
CA GLY A 407 3.31 4.96 -17.16
C GLY A 407 3.66 3.48 -17.34
N VAL A 408 4.48 3.13 -18.34
CA VAL A 408 4.95 1.75 -18.54
C VAL A 408 6.04 1.39 -17.53
N LEU A 409 6.93 2.35 -17.27
CA LEU A 409 7.99 2.23 -16.28
C LEU A 409 7.77 3.23 -15.14
N VAL A 410 8.32 2.90 -13.98
CA VAL A 410 8.42 3.81 -12.83
C VAL A 410 9.87 4.24 -12.69
N ARG A 411 10.10 5.55 -12.58
CA ARG A 411 11.42 6.18 -12.44
C ARG A 411 11.61 6.67 -11.00
N GLY A 412 12.72 6.33 -10.36
CA GLY A 412 12.98 6.75 -8.97
C GLY A 412 14.25 6.12 -8.40
N GLN A 413 14.51 6.31 -7.10
CA GLN A 413 15.54 5.56 -6.38
C GLN A 413 14.89 4.32 -5.78
N LEU A 414 15.05 3.18 -6.43
CA LEU A 414 14.29 1.96 -6.15
C LEU A 414 15.17 0.83 -5.63
N HIS A 415 16.49 0.90 -5.85
CA HIS A 415 17.43 -0.09 -5.33
C HIS A 415 17.74 0.15 -3.84
N PRO A 416 17.60 -0.84 -2.94
CA PRO A 416 17.81 -0.65 -1.50
C PRO A 416 19.27 -0.41 -1.07
N ALA A 417 20.26 -0.87 -1.85
CA ALA A 417 21.67 -0.67 -1.57
C ALA A 417 22.14 0.75 -1.96
N PRO A 418 23.17 1.33 -1.30
CA PRO A 418 23.67 2.66 -1.62
C PRO A 418 24.44 2.62 -2.95
N ALA A 419 23.72 2.65 -4.05
CA ALA A 419 24.26 2.91 -5.39
C ALA A 419 24.08 4.41 -5.68
N ASP A 420 25.18 5.17 -5.58
CA ASP A 420 25.41 6.52 -6.11
C ASP A 420 24.18 7.29 -6.65
N TYR A 421 23.23 7.75 -5.83
CA TYR A 421 22.07 8.59 -6.21
C TYR A 421 21.45 8.27 -7.60
N ALA A 422 21.54 7.02 -8.04
CA ALA A 422 21.33 6.69 -9.43
C ALA A 422 19.83 6.59 -9.65
N VAL A 423 19.37 7.12 -10.77
CA VAL A 423 17.97 6.98 -11.15
C VAL A 423 17.78 5.56 -11.67
N ASP A 424 16.93 4.82 -10.96
CA ASP A 424 16.46 3.51 -11.35
C ASP A 424 15.16 3.60 -12.15
N TYR A 425 14.96 2.59 -12.96
CA TYR A 425 13.75 2.30 -13.69
C TYR A 425 13.27 0.90 -13.31
N CYS A 426 11.97 0.72 -13.19
CA CYS A 426 11.37 -0.60 -12.99
C CYS A 426 10.07 -0.68 -13.80
N ASP A 427 9.74 -1.86 -14.33
CA ASP A 427 8.43 -2.08 -14.93
C ASP A 427 7.34 -1.91 -13.88
N ALA A 428 6.24 -1.23 -14.25
CA ALA A 428 5.17 -0.92 -13.30
C ALA A 428 4.58 -2.19 -12.69
N ASP A 429 4.27 -3.23 -13.48
CA ASP A 429 3.72 -4.49 -12.96
C ASP A 429 4.72 -5.23 -12.05
N VAL A 430 6.01 -5.22 -12.42
CA VAL A 430 7.06 -5.84 -11.60
C VAL A 430 7.22 -5.14 -10.26
N LEU A 431 7.26 -3.80 -10.24
CA LEU A 431 7.33 -3.04 -9.00
C LEU A 431 6.13 -3.32 -8.09
N ARG A 432 4.92 -3.46 -8.66
CA ARG A 432 3.72 -3.86 -7.90
C ARG A 432 3.85 -5.26 -7.31
N ARG A 433 4.46 -6.21 -8.02
CA ARG A 433 4.73 -7.57 -7.52
C ARG A 433 5.72 -7.54 -6.36
N ILE A 434 6.83 -6.81 -6.50
CA ILE A 434 7.85 -6.63 -5.46
C ILE A 434 7.20 -6.05 -4.20
N ARG A 435 6.44 -4.95 -4.33
CA ARG A 435 5.77 -4.32 -3.17
C ARG A 435 4.81 -5.24 -2.45
N ARG A 436 3.97 -5.98 -3.20
CA ARG A 436 3.05 -6.97 -2.61
C ARG A 436 3.81 -8.05 -1.85
N ALA A 437 4.92 -8.53 -2.39
CA ALA A 437 5.77 -9.51 -1.70
C ALA A 437 6.42 -8.93 -0.44
N CYS A 438 6.96 -7.70 -0.49
CA CYS A 438 7.52 -7.01 0.68
C CYS A 438 6.47 -6.85 1.78
N LEU A 439 5.27 -6.40 1.41
CA LEU A 439 4.17 -6.20 2.35
C LEU A 439 3.63 -7.53 2.91
N ALA A 440 3.54 -8.58 2.10
CA ALA A 440 3.19 -9.92 2.57
C ALA A 440 4.21 -10.44 3.60
N ARG A 441 5.51 -10.23 3.34
CA ARG A 441 6.57 -10.61 4.27
C ARG A 441 6.50 -9.82 5.58
N MET A 442 6.29 -8.50 5.52
CA MET A 442 6.09 -7.69 6.72
C MET A 442 4.82 -8.08 7.49
N ARG A 443 3.74 -8.47 6.81
CA ARG A 443 2.54 -9.00 7.48
C ARG A 443 2.80 -10.34 8.15
N ALA A 444 3.57 -11.22 7.52
CA ALA A 444 3.96 -12.50 8.11
C ALA A 444 4.82 -12.32 9.37
N GLU A 445 5.68 -11.29 9.41
CA GLU A 445 6.44 -10.92 10.62
C GLU A 445 5.55 -10.45 11.79
N VAL A 446 4.34 -9.96 11.49
CA VAL A 446 3.37 -9.44 12.46
C VAL A 446 2.19 -10.39 12.67
N GLU A 447 2.20 -11.57 12.03
CA GLU A 447 1.08 -12.49 12.07
C GLU A 447 0.89 -13.04 13.50
N PRO A 448 -0.34 -13.03 14.04
CA PRO A 448 -0.60 -13.57 15.37
C PRO A 448 -0.23 -15.06 15.42
N VAL A 449 0.68 -15.40 16.32
CA VAL A 449 1.08 -16.78 16.57
C VAL A 449 0.08 -17.50 17.47
N ASP A 450 0.03 -18.83 17.38
CA ASP A 450 -0.77 -19.66 18.29
C ASP A 450 -0.37 -19.38 19.76
N PRO A 451 -1.33 -19.32 20.71
CA PRO A 451 -1.05 -19.13 22.13
C PRO A 451 0.05 -20.04 22.70
N HIS A 452 0.22 -21.26 22.19
CA HIS A 452 1.29 -22.16 22.61
C HIS A 452 2.69 -21.65 22.23
N VAL A 453 2.83 -21.04 21.05
CA VAL A 453 4.11 -20.46 20.58
C VAL A 453 4.48 -19.27 21.46
N LEU A 454 3.51 -18.39 21.74
CA LEU A 454 3.70 -17.28 22.67
C LEU A 454 4.08 -17.76 24.08
N GLY A 455 3.40 -18.81 24.56
CA GLY A 455 3.70 -19.42 25.86
C GLY A 455 5.11 -20.01 25.96
N ALA A 456 5.64 -20.57 24.88
CA ALA A 456 7.02 -21.08 24.83
C ALA A 456 8.06 -19.95 24.69
N PHE A 457 7.73 -18.90 23.94
CA PHE A 457 8.62 -17.75 23.70
C PHE A 457 8.81 -16.87 24.95
N LEU A 458 7.72 -16.54 25.66
CA LEU A 458 7.73 -15.56 26.75
C LEU A 458 8.76 -15.84 27.85
N PRO A 459 8.92 -17.07 28.38
CA PRO A 459 9.95 -17.38 29.36
C PRO A 459 11.36 -17.14 28.80
N ALA A 460 11.65 -17.62 27.59
CA ALA A 460 12.96 -17.48 26.96
C ALA A 460 13.31 -16.01 26.65
N TRP A 461 12.34 -15.25 26.13
CA TRP A 461 12.48 -13.81 25.88
C TRP A 461 12.78 -13.01 27.15
N HIS A 462 12.20 -13.43 28.28
CA HIS A 462 12.48 -12.85 29.59
C HIS A 462 13.70 -13.45 30.30
N GLY A 463 14.48 -14.32 29.65
CA GLY A 463 15.66 -14.96 30.26
C GLY A 463 15.34 -16.01 31.32
N ILE A 464 14.06 -16.38 31.49
CA ILE A 464 13.59 -17.32 32.51
C ILE A 464 13.94 -18.75 32.09
N GLY A 465 14.73 -19.44 32.92
CA GLY A 465 15.14 -20.83 32.67
C GLY A 465 16.40 -20.98 31.80
N GLY A 466 17.04 -19.89 31.39
CA GLY A 466 18.37 -19.92 30.79
C GLY A 466 19.44 -20.21 31.85
N SER A 467 20.38 -21.11 31.55
CA SER A 467 21.59 -21.29 32.35
C SER A 467 22.75 -20.54 31.72
N SER A 468 23.10 -19.36 32.25
CA SER A 468 24.36 -18.70 31.88
C SER A 468 25.49 -19.22 32.78
N ALA A 469 26.57 -19.70 32.16
CA ALA A 469 27.80 -20.08 32.87
C ALA A 469 28.69 -18.86 33.20
N ARG A 470 28.27 -17.65 32.82
CA ARG A 470 28.98 -16.38 33.05
C ARG A 470 28.26 -15.58 34.12
N SER A 471 29.03 -14.88 34.95
CA SER A 471 28.49 -13.91 35.91
C SER A 471 27.75 -12.79 35.17
N ALA A 472 26.61 -12.38 35.72
CA ALA A 472 25.82 -11.26 35.23
C ALA A 472 26.62 -9.95 35.30
N THR A 473 26.46 -9.10 34.28
CA THR A 473 27.07 -7.76 34.23
C THR A 473 26.02 -6.65 34.43
N ALA A 474 26.47 -5.43 34.72
CA ALA A 474 25.59 -4.27 34.83
C ALA A 474 24.81 -3.98 33.53
N ASP A 475 25.41 -4.21 32.36
CA ASP A 475 24.75 -4.07 31.06
C ASP A 475 23.62 -5.11 30.86
N ASP A 476 23.82 -6.35 31.32
CA ASP A 476 22.77 -7.38 31.28
C ASP A 476 21.58 -7.03 32.20
N LEU A 477 21.89 -6.43 33.36
CA LEU A 477 20.87 -5.93 34.29
C LEU A 477 20.11 -4.74 33.70
N LEU A 478 20.81 -3.80 33.06
CA LEU A 478 20.19 -2.68 32.37
C LEU A 478 19.21 -3.16 31.30
N GLY A 479 19.62 -4.11 30.45
CA GLY A 479 18.73 -4.72 29.46
C GLY A 479 17.48 -5.38 30.07
N CYS A 480 17.62 -6.06 31.21
CA CYS A 480 16.48 -6.63 31.94
C CYS A 480 15.54 -5.57 32.50
N VAL A 481 16.08 -4.45 33.01
CA VAL A 481 15.31 -3.32 33.55
C VAL A 481 14.59 -2.57 32.44
N GLU A 482 15.24 -2.34 31.30
CA GLU A 482 14.62 -1.74 30.11
C GLU A 482 13.46 -2.58 29.60
N GLN A 483 13.61 -3.90 29.57
CA GLN A 483 12.53 -4.82 29.17
C GLN A 483 11.36 -4.82 30.17
N LEU A 484 11.59 -4.44 31.43
CA LEU A 484 10.57 -4.28 32.48
C LEU A 484 10.01 -2.85 32.56
N ALA A 485 10.52 -1.92 31.76
CA ALA A 485 10.09 -0.53 31.81
C ALA A 485 8.58 -0.42 31.57
N GLY A 486 7.88 0.21 32.52
CA GLY A 486 6.42 0.37 32.48
C GLY A 486 5.60 -0.83 32.97
N ALA A 487 6.24 -1.96 33.31
CA ALA A 487 5.55 -3.10 33.91
C ALA A 487 5.18 -2.81 35.38
N PRO A 488 3.94 -3.09 35.82
CA PRO A 488 3.55 -2.91 37.22
C PRO A 488 4.10 -4.07 38.08
N VAL A 489 5.32 -3.89 38.61
CA VAL A 489 5.99 -4.87 39.49
C VAL A 489 6.08 -4.32 40.92
N PRO A 490 5.69 -5.09 41.96
CA PRO A 490 5.93 -4.70 43.34
C PRO A 490 7.43 -4.55 43.63
N ALA A 491 7.85 -3.41 44.18
CA ALA A 491 9.26 -3.14 44.45
C ALA A 491 9.94 -4.24 45.30
N SER A 492 9.22 -4.79 46.29
CA SER A 492 9.73 -5.87 47.13
C SER A 492 9.99 -7.19 46.38
N ALA A 493 9.32 -7.41 45.25
CA ALA A 493 9.47 -8.61 44.42
C ALA A 493 10.48 -8.40 43.28
N LEU A 494 10.79 -7.15 42.93
CA LEU A 494 11.68 -6.83 41.81
C LEU A 494 13.08 -7.42 42.03
N GLU A 495 13.71 -7.09 43.16
CA GLU A 495 15.07 -7.56 43.47
C GLU A 495 15.11 -9.00 44.02
N SER A 496 14.04 -9.45 44.67
CA SER A 496 14.03 -10.74 45.36
C SER A 496 13.57 -11.91 44.48
N LEU A 497 12.75 -11.65 43.46
CA LEU A 497 12.11 -12.69 42.64
C LEU A 497 12.27 -12.43 41.14
N VAL A 498 12.07 -11.20 40.68
CA VAL A 498 12.00 -10.90 39.24
C VAL A 498 13.38 -10.83 38.60
N LEU A 499 14.30 -9.98 39.11
CA LEU A 499 15.65 -9.86 38.57
C LEU A 499 16.45 -11.17 38.71
N PRO A 500 16.44 -11.90 39.84
CA PRO A 500 17.15 -13.17 39.96
C PRO A 500 16.63 -14.27 39.02
N ALA A 501 15.34 -14.26 38.69
CA ALA A 501 14.75 -15.27 37.79
C ALA A 501 15.05 -15.01 36.31
N ARG A 502 15.31 -13.74 35.94
CA ARG A 502 15.61 -13.32 34.57
C ARG A 502 17.11 -13.26 34.28
N LEU A 503 17.90 -12.98 35.31
CA LEU A 503 19.34 -12.80 35.23
C LEU A 503 20.05 -13.74 36.23
N PRO A 504 20.40 -14.97 35.80
CA PRO A 504 21.16 -15.91 36.62
C PRO A 504 22.48 -15.29 37.09
N GLY A 505 22.75 -15.33 38.39
CA GLY A 505 23.95 -14.71 38.97
C GLY A 505 23.81 -13.22 39.32
N TYR A 506 22.60 -12.66 39.24
CA TYR A 506 22.29 -11.34 39.76
C TYR A 506 22.69 -11.18 41.24
N THR A 507 23.35 -10.08 41.56
CA THR A 507 23.58 -9.62 42.93
C THR A 507 23.10 -8.18 43.08
N PRO A 508 22.60 -7.77 44.26
CA PRO A 508 22.14 -6.39 44.48
C PRO A 508 23.20 -5.31 44.21
N ALA A 509 24.49 -5.64 44.35
CA ALA A 509 25.59 -4.72 44.08
C ALA A 509 25.64 -4.26 42.62
N LEU A 510 25.08 -5.03 41.67
CA LEU A 510 25.00 -4.62 40.26
C LEU A 510 24.04 -3.45 40.03
N LEU A 511 23.14 -3.12 40.97
CA LEU A 511 22.31 -1.92 40.90
C LEU A 511 23.07 -0.65 41.32
N ASP A 512 24.20 -0.81 42.02
CA ASP A 512 25.04 0.28 42.51
C ASP A 512 26.19 0.61 41.53
N GLU A 513 26.44 -0.27 40.55
CA GLU A 513 27.34 -0.08 39.40
C GLU A 513 26.63 0.63 38.24
#